data_AF-A0AAV8W472-F1
#
_entry.id   AF-A0AAV8W472-F1
#
_cell.length_a   1.000
_cell.length_b   1.000
_cell.length_c   1.000
_cell.angle_alpha   90.00
_cell.angle_beta   90.00
_cell.angle_gamma   90.00
#
_symmetry.space_group_name_H-M   'P 1'
#
loop_
_entity.id
_entity.type
_entity.pdbx_description
1 polymer ?
#
loop_
_entity_poly.entity_id
_entity_poly.type
_entity_poly.pdbx_seq_one_letter_code
_entity_poly.pdbx_strand_id
1 'polypeptide(L)'
;MKRSFETISDVADTEDIRTNKVVLVERDAEPGGIALVNPLRASKKTHVELMELEENVHNGETYIHANAKNKLDIIGKQMKSLQVLMNDVINETRLHSELNNAACNFVRKPGNEWVNVPHNFLGSFRLEVDMSWTPAGQEETRYEGINFLKDIMSSSSGVKALLTSNQ
;
A
#
# COMPACT_ATOMS: atom_id res chain seq x y z
N MET A 1 -28.16 12.42 10.08
CA MET A 1 -27.82 10.98 10.19
C MET A 1 -26.62 10.84 11.12
N LYS A 2 -26.84 10.43 12.37
CA LYS A 2 -25.76 10.11 13.31
C LYS A 2 -25.43 8.64 13.12
N ARG A 3 -24.25 8.30 12.60
CA ARG A 3 -23.72 6.93 12.64
C ARG A 3 -23.21 6.70 14.06
N SER A 4 -24.00 6.00 14.86
CA SER A 4 -23.51 5.33 16.06
C SER A 4 -22.52 4.25 15.63
N PHE A 5 -21.26 4.41 16.00
CA PHE A 5 -20.31 3.30 16.02
C PHE A 5 -20.66 2.48 17.25
N GLU A 6 -21.29 1.32 17.04
CA GLU A 6 -21.33 0.29 18.07
C GLU A 6 -19.90 -0.18 18.30
N THR A 7 -19.45 -0.02 19.53
CA THR A 7 -18.20 -0.57 20.02
C THR A 7 -18.21 -2.06 19.76
N ILE A 8 -17.20 -2.57 19.05
CA ILE A 8 -16.86 -4.00 19.07
C ILE A 8 -16.38 -4.31 20.50
N SER A 9 -17.32 -4.43 21.42
CA SER A 9 -17.22 -5.28 22.58
C SER A 9 -17.73 -6.63 22.12
N ASP A 10 -16.82 -7.61 22.09
CA ASP A 10 -17.05 -9.07 22.05
C ASP A 10 -16.02 -9.73 21.11
N VAL A 11 -14.76 -9.71 21.56
CA VAL A 11 -13.80 -10.78 21.23
C VAL A 11 -13.34 -11.38 22.55
N ALA A 12 -14.31 -11.84 23.33
CA ALA A 12 -14.10 -12.86 24.34
C ALA A 12 -14.70 -14.13 23.73
N ASP A 13 -13.85 -14.91 23.04
CA ASP A 13 -13.99 -16.35 22.81
C ASP A 13 -12.81 -16.80 21.92
N THR A 14 -11.62 -16.81 22.53
CA THR A 14 -10.52 -17.68 22.09
C THR A 14 -10.11 -18.58 23.25
N GLU A 15 -11.10 -19.13 23.93
CA GLU A 15 -10.94 -20.36 24.71
C GLU A 15 -11.49 -21.48 23.83
N ASP A 16 -10.59 -22.26 23.20
CA ASP A 16 -10.55 -23.73 23.29
C ASP A 16 -9.66 -24.33 22.18
N ILE A 17 -8.34 -24.36 22.42
CA ILE A 17 -7.41 -25.26 21.69
C ILE A 17 -6.80 -26.31 22.64
N ARG A 18 -7.20 -26.32 23.92
CA ARG A 18 -6.47 -27.08 24.97
C ARG A 18 -7.24 -28.21 25.62
N THR A 19 -8.37 -28.62 25.04
CA THR A 19 -9.05 -29.86 25.44
C THR A 19 -8.91 -30.98 24.40
N ASN A 20 -7.72 -31.14 23.81
CA ASN A 20 -7.41 -32.42 23.15
C ASN A 20 -7.41 -33.51 24.22
N LYS A 21 -8.53 -34.24 24.34
CA LYS A 21 -8.67 -35.46 25.14
C LYS A 21 -7.62 -36.45 24.65
N VAL A 22 -6.47 -36.48 25.33
CA VAL A 22 -5.34 -37.32 24.94
C VAL A 22 -5.76 -38.78 25.06
N VAL A 23 -5.96 -39.44 23.93
CA VAL A 23 -6.12 -40.89 23.85
C VAL A 23 -4.74 -41.50 23.88
N LEU A 24 -4.44 -42.29 24.92
CA LEU A 24 -3.21 -43.05 25.01
C LEU A 24 -3.28 -44.21 24.00
N VAL A 25 -2.56 -44.06 22.89
CA VAL A 25 -2.35 -45.12 21.90
C VAL A 25 -1.06 -45.85 22.25
N GLU A 26 -1.08 -47.18 22.18
CA GLU A 26 0.10 -48.02 22.37
C GLU A 26 1.18 -47.68 21.33
N ARG A 27 2.45 -47.78 21.72
CA ARG A 27 3.55 -47.43 20.83
C ARG A 27 3.70 -48.48 19.74
N ASP A 28 3.62 -48.04 18.49
CA ASP A 28 3.95 -48.86 17.32
C ASP A 28 5.47 -48.99 17.17
N ALA A 29 5.98 -50.21 17.28
CA ALA A 29 7.41 -50.52 17.12
C ALA A 29 7.82 -50.67 15.64
N GLU A 30 6.84 -50.85 14.76
CA GLU A 30 7.03 -51.08 13.33
C GLU A 30 6.10 -50.20 12.48
N PRO A 31 6.15 -48.86 12.64
CA PRO A 31 5.32 -47.96 11.87
C PRO A 31 5.60 -48.15 10.37
N GLY A 32 4.56 -48.52 9.62
CA GLY A 32 4.68 -48.83 8.20
C GLY A 32 5.38 -50.16 7.87
N GLY A 33 5.47 -51.09 8.83
CA GLY A 33 6.08 -52.41 8.66
C GLY A 33 7.61 -52.43 8.74
N ILE A 34 8.23 -51.33 9.20
CA ILE A 34 9.68 -51.20 9.33
C ILE A 34 10.03 -51.02 10.81
N ALA A 35 10.80 -51.96 11.35
CA ALA A 35 11.21 -51.93 12.75
C ALA A 35 12.12 -50.73 13.07
N LEU A 36 11.75 -49.96 14.08
CA LEU A 36 12.55 -48.83 14.56
C LEU A 36 13.85 -49.32 15.20
N VAL A 37 14.98 -48.71 14.82
CA VAL A 37 16.32 -49.00 15.38
C VAL A 37 16.35 -48.82 16.91
N ASN A 38 15.62 -47.83 17.43
CA ASN A 38 15.38 -47.70 18.87
C ASN A 38 14.04 -46.97 19.11
N PRO A 39 12.96 -47.70 19.47
CA PRO A 39 11.64 -47.11 19.64
C PRO A 39 11.56 -46.10 20.80
N LEU A 40 12.43 -46.23 21.82
CA LEU A 40 12.47 -45.29 22.95
C LEU A 40 13.17 -43.99 22.60
N ARG A 41 14.22 -44.04 21.77
CA ARG A 41 14.98 -42.85 21.36
C ARG A 41 14.25 -42.07 20.27
N ALA A 42 13.59 -42.75 19.33
CA ALA A 42 12.77 -42.11 18.30
C ALA A 42 11.57 -41.34 18.87
N SER A 43 11.06 -41.73 20.05
CA SER A 43 9.88 -41.14 20.66
C SER A 43 10.20 -40.09 21.74
N LYS A 44 11.41 -40.06 22.28
CA LYS A 44 11.82 -39.12 23.33
C LYS A 44 12.63 -37.98 22.72
N LYS A 45 12.14 -36.75 22.89
CA LYS A 45 12.92 -35.56 22.54
C LYS A 45 13.98 -35.31 23.61
N THR A 46 15.19 -34.99 23.15
CA THR A 46 16.26 -34.52 24.03
C THR A 46 16.07 -33.06 24.38
N HIS A 47 16.64 -32.60 25.49
CA HIS A 47 16.62 -31.18 25.86
C HIS A 47 17.17 -30.27 24.74
N VAL A 48 18.21 -30.74 24.04
CA VAL A 48 18.83 -30.00 22.93
C VAL A 48 17.83 -29.80 21.79
N GLU A 49 17.11 -30.84 21.39
CA GLU A 49 16.07 -30.75 20.35
C GLU A 49 14.88 -29.87 20.76
N LEU A 50 14.58 -29.76 22.06
CA LEU A 50 13.54 -28.86 22.56
C LEU A 50 14.00 -27.41 22.55
N MET A 51 15.24 -27.14 22.92
CA MET A 51 15.84 -25.80 22.88
C MET A 51 15.99 -25.30 21.44
N GLU A 52 16.40 -26.16 20.51
CA GLU A 52 16.44 -25.86 19.07
C GLU A 52 15.03 -25.58 18.52
N LEU A 53 14.02 -26.33 18.97
CA LEU A 53 12.63 -26.06 18.59
C LEU A 53 12.18 -24.69 19.11
N GLU A 54 12.49 -24.34 20.36
CA GLU A 54 12.15 -23.04 20.95
C GLU A 54 12.79 -21.89 20.17
N GLU A 55 14.07 -22.01 19.85
CA GLU A 55 14.78 -21.03 19.03
C GLU A 55 14.14 -20.87 17.64
N ASN A 56 13.79 -21.98 16.97
CA ASN A 56 13.15 -21.94 15.66
C ASN A 56 11.74 -21.32 15.69
N VAL A 57 10.95 -21.61 16.72
CA VAL A 57 9.63 -20.99 16.93
C VAL A 57 9.81 -19.48 17.13
N HIS A 58 10.75 -19.08 18.00
CA HIS A 58 11.03 -17.67 18.26
C HIS A 58 11.50 -16.91 17.02
N ASN A 59 12.38 -17.53 16.22
CA ASN A 59 12.82 -16.97 14.94
C ASN A 59 11.65 -16.80 13.96
N GLY A 60 10.78 -17.81 13.86
CA GLY A 60 9.57 -17.76 13.04
C GLY A 60 8.65 -16.60 13.44
N GLU A 61 8.38 -16.43 14.74
CA GLU A 61 7.59 -15.31 15.26
C GLU A 61 8.22 -13.96 14.93
N THR A 62 9.54 -13.84 15.09
CA THR A 62 10.29 -12.62 14.77
C THR A 62 10.16 -12.25 13.29
N TYR A 63 10.27 -13.22 12.39
CA TYR A 63 10.09 -13.00 10.96
C TYR A 63 8.67 -12.59 10.59
N ILE A 64 7.66 -13.24 11.17
CA ILE A 64 6.25 -12.88 10.95
C ILE A 64 6.00 -11.45 11.42
N HIS A 65 6.48 -11.08 12.61
CA HIS A 65 6.32 -9.75 13.17
C HIS A 65 7.03 -8.68 12.33
N ALA A 66 8.27 -8.94 11.90
CA ALA A 66 9.02 -8.02 11.04
C ALA A 66 8.34 -7.83 9.68
N ASN A 67 7.86 -8.92 9.06
CA ASN A 67 7.17 -8.86 7.77
C ASN A 67 5.85 -8.09 7.88
N ALA A 68 5.04 -8.38 8.90
CA ALA A 68 3.81 -7.65 9.18
C ALA A 68 4.08 -6.16 9.38
N LYS A 69 5.07 -5.80 10.20
CA LYS A 69 5.47 -4.40 10.44
C LYS A 69 5.86 -3.69 9.14
N ASN A 70 6.68 -4.31 8.29
CA ASN A 70 7.12 -3.71 7.03
C ASN A 70 5.94 -3.49 6.06
N LYS A 71 5.03 -4.46 5.95
CA LYS A 71 3.82 -4.33 5.13
C LYS A 71 2.90 -3.21 5.66
N LEU A 72 2.70 -3.15 6.97
CA LEU A 72 1.90 -2.10 7.62
C LEU A 72 2.51 -0.70 7.46
N ASP A 73 3.85 -0.59 7.49
CA ASP A 73 4.54 0.69 7.25
C ASP A 73 4.27 1.22 5.84
N ILE A 74 4.36 0.36 4.82
CA ILE A 74 4.04 0.71 3.42
C ILE A 74 2.58 1.16 3.29
N ILE A 75 1.65 0.37 3.84
CA ILE A 75 0.22 0.69 3.81
C ILE A 75 -0.03 2.04 4.51
N GLY A 76 0.58 2.26 5.67
CA GLY A 76 0.45 3.52 6.41
C GLY A 76 0.96 4.73 5.63
N LYS A 77 2.09 4.59 4.93
CA LYS A 77 2.61 5.64 4.03
C LYS A 77 1.63 5.94 2.90
N GLN A 78 1.10 4.92 2.25
CA GLN A 78 0.11 5.07 1.18
C GLN A 78 -1.16 5.77 1.66
N MET A 79 -1.69 5.39 2.83
CA MET A 79 -2.87 6.03 3.42
C MET A 79 -2.63 7.52 3.70
N LYS A 80 -1.45 7.90 4.19
CA LYS A 80 -1.08 9.30 4.39
C LYS A 80 -1.01 10.07 3.08
N SER A 81 -0.38 9.49 2.04
CA SER A 81 -0.34 10.11 0.70
C SER A 81 -1.73 10.34 0.13
N LEU A 82 -2.65 9.37 0.30
CA LEU A 82 -4.05 9.53 -0.14
C LEU A 82 -4.78 10.64 0.61
N GLN A 83 -4.53 10.79 1.92
CA GLN A 83 -5.11 11.89 2.71
C GLN A 83 -4.60 13.26 2.25
N VAL A 84 -3.32 13.39 1.91
CA VAL A 84 -2.76 14.63 1.36
C VAL A 84 -3.44 14.97 0.02
N LEU A 85 -3.50 14.00 -0.90
CA LEU A 85 -4.13 14.18 -2.20
C LEU A 85 -5.61 14.58 -2.09
N MET A 86 -6.35 13.98 -1.14
CA MET A 86 -7.73 14.37 -0.86
C MET A 86 -7.85 15.85 -0.46
N ASN A 87 -6.98 16.33 0.44
CA ASN A 87 -6.99 17.72 0.87
C ASN A 87 -6.63 18.67 -0.28
N ASP A 88 -5.67 18.30 -1.13
CA ASP A 88 -5.27 19.10 -2.28
C ASP A 88 -6.45 19.27 -3.25
N VAL A 89 -7.14 18.18 -3.61
CA VAL A 89 -8.31 18.23 -4.49
C VAL A 89 -9.42 19.10 -3.91
N ILE A 90 -9.68 19.01 -2.59
CA ILE A 90 -10.70 19.84 -1.92
C ILE A 90 -10.31 21.32 -1.99
N ASN A 91 -9.05 21.65 -1.70
CA ASN A 91 -8.57 23.03 -1.70
C ASN A 91 -8.57 23.64 -3.10
N GLU A 92 -8.13 22.88 -4.10
CA GLU A 92 -8.15 23.28 -5.51
C GLU A 92 -9.59 23.54 -5.97
N THR A 93 -10.50 22.62 -5.68
CA THR A 93 -11.93 22.78 -6.03
C THR A 93 -12.54 24.00 -5.35
N ARG A 94 -12.22 24.25 -4.08
CA ARG A 94 -12.68 25.44 -3.34
C ARG A 94 -12.17 26.71 -4.01
N LEU A 95 -10.87 26.78 -4.32
CA LEU A 95 -10.26 27.94 -4.96
C LEU A 95 -10.85 28.21 -6.35
N HIS A 96 -11.07 27.16 -7.15
CA HIS A 96 -11.74 27.28 -8.44
C HIS A 96 -13.16 27.82 -8.30
N SER A 97 -13.93 27.35 -7.31
CA SER A 97 -15.28 27.86 -7.03
C SER A 97 -15.26 29.34 -6.63
N GLU A 98 -14.31 29.75 -5.77
CA GLU A 98 -14.14 31.14 -5.35
C GLU A 98 -13.77 32.06 -6.52
N LEU A 99 -12.81 31.64 -7.35
CA LEU A 99 -12.36 32.41 -8.50
C LEU A 99 -13.46 32.54 -9.56
N ASN A 100 -14.22 31.47 -9.80
CA ASN A 100 -15.34 31.49 -10.74
C ASN A 100 -16.44 32.48 -10.32
N ASN A 101 -16.64 32.64 -9.01
CA ASN A 101 -17.66 33.54 -8.46
C ASN A 101 -17.13 34.95 -8.16
N ALA A 102 -15.84 35.22 -8.36
CA ALA A 102 -15.24 36.51 -8.09
C ALA A 102 -15.73 37.57 -9.09
N ALA A 103 -16.03 38.78 -8.59
CA ALA A 103 -16.45 39.88 -9.43
C ALA A 103 -15.32 40.34 -10.36
N CYS A 104 -15.63 40.48 -11.65
CA CYS A 104 -14.70 40.97 -12.66
C CYS A 104 -14.57 42.51 -12.55
N ASN A 105 -13.49 42.98 -11.91
CA ASN A 105 -13.23 44.42 -11.69
C ASN A 105 -12.31 45.04 -12.77
N PHE A 106 -12.25 44.47 -13.97
CA PHE A 106 -11.44 45.04 -15.05
C PHE A 106 -12.06 46.34 -15.57
N VAL A 107 -11.37 47.46 -15.36
CA VAL A 107 -11.77 48.76 -15.92
C VAL A 107 -11.37 48.82 -17.39
N ARG A 108 -12.35 48.83 -18.29
CA ARG A 108 -12.10 49.04 -19.73
C ARG A 108 -11.61 50.48 -19.95
N LYS A 109 -10.39 50.65 -20.44
CA LYS A 109 -9.84 51.94 -20.87
C LYS A 109 -9.98 52.06 -22.40
N PRO A 110 -10.95 52.84 -22.92
CA PRO A 110 -11.08 53.04 -24.37
C PRO A 110 -9.88 53.84 -24.91
N GLY A 111 -9.38 53.49 -26.11
CA GLY A 111 -8.29 54.20 -26.80
C GLY A 111 -6.90 53.53 -26.75
N ASN A 112 -6.70 52.52 -25.92
CA ASN A 112 -5.49 51.69 -25.98
C ASN A 112 -5.76 50.49 -26.90
N GLU A 113 -5.49 50.64 -28.19
CA GLU A 113 -5.37 49.48 -29.07
C GLU A 113 -4.13 48.68 -28.65
N TRP A 114 -4.22 47.34 -28.65
CA TRP A 114 -3.12 46.43 -28.35
C TRP A 114 -2.10 46.43 -29.51
N VAL A 115 -1.48 47.57 -29.79
CA VAL A 115 -0.58 47.76 -30.94
C VAL A 115 0.76 47.02 -30.73
N ASN A 116 1.17 46.83 -29.48
CA ASN A 116 2.25 45.92 -29.09
C ASN A 116 1.79 45.14 -27.86
N VAL A 117 1.97 43.81 -27.86
CA VAL A 117 1.65 42.96 -26.71
C VAL A 117 2.67 43.27 -25.59
N PRO A 118 2.30 44.04 -24.56
CA PRO A 118 3.27 44.54 -23.57
C PRO A 118 3.49 43.54 -22.43
N HIS A 119 2.80 42.40 -22.47
CA HIS A 119 2.71 41.44 -21.39
C HIS A 119 3.01 40.08 -21.99
N ASN A 120 3.92 39.33 -21.35
CA ASN A 120 4.08 37.93 -21.69
C ASN A 120 2.72 37.25 -21.56
N PHE A 121 2.41 36.38 -22.50
CA PHE A 121 1.16 35.63 -22.49
C PHE A 121 1.22 34.62 -21.32
N LEU A 122 0.50 34.92 -20.22
CA LEU A 122 0.65 34.23 -18.92
C LEU A 122 -0.25 33.00 -18.73
N GLY A 123 -0.83 32.45 -19.80
CA GLY A 123 -1.55 31.19 -19.67
C GLY A 123 -2.59 30.95 -20.74
N SER A 124 -2.18 30.37 -21.86
CA SER A 124 -3.08 29.44 -22.53
C SER A 124 -3.13 28.17 -21.70
N PHE A 125 -4.34 27.69 -21.48
CA PHE A 125 -4.58 26.38 -20.94
C PHE A 125 -5.36 25.59 -21.98
N ARG A 126 -5.01 24.31 -22.14
CA ARG A 126 -5.77 23.36 -22.93
C ARG A 126 -6.70 22.59 -22.00
N LEU A 127 -7.97 22.49 -22.37
CA LEU A 127 -8.94 21.65 -21.67
C LEU A 127 -8.80 20.22 -22.19
N GLU A 128 -8.51 19.28 -21.31
CA GLU A 128 -8.40 17.87 -21.66
C GLU A 128 -9.73 17.13 -21.54
N VAL A 129 -9.77 15.88 -22.01
CA VAL A 129 -10.96 15.01 -22.00
C VAL A 129 -11.48 14.75 -20.58
N ASP A 130 -10.59 14.74 -19.58
CA ASP A 130 -10.93 14.53 -18.17
C ASP A 130 -11.40 15.82 -17.46
N MET A 131 -11.66 16.89 -18.22
CA MET A 131 -12.07 18.21 -17.75
C MET A 131 -11.01 18.97 -16.93
N SER A 132 -9.76 18.50 -16.92
CA SER A 132 -8.63 19.27 -16.36
C SER A 132 -8.17 20.36 -17.33
N TRP A 133 -7.58 21.42 -16.80
CA TRP A 133 -6.79 22.39 -17.58
C TRP A 133 -5.30 22.08 -17.48
N THR A 134 -4.57 22.01 -18.60
CA THR A 134 -3.09 21.98 -18.61
C THR A 134 -2.53 23.24 -19.25
N PRO A 135 -1.53 23.90 -18.63
CA PRO A 135 -0.83 25.01 -19.26
C PRO A 135 -0.25 24.58 -20.61
N ALA A 136 -0.41 25.40 -21.64
CA ALA A 136 0.22 25.11 -22.93
C ALA A 136 1.74 25.13 -22.78
N GLY A 137 2.42 24.16 -23.39
CA GLY A 137 3.85 23.91 -23.21
C GLY A 137 4.20 22.87 -22.15
N GLN A 138 3.24 22.42 -21.32
CA GLN A 138 3.41 21.32 -20.35
C GLN A 138 2.64 20.05 -20.74
N GLU A 139 2.41 19.87 -22.03
CA GLU A 139 1.51 18.83 -22.51
C GLU A 139 2.18 17.45 -22.54
N GLU A 140 3.49 17.43 -22.79
CA GLU A 140 4.30 16.21 -22.75
C GLU A 140 4.52 15.72 -21.31
N THR A 141 4.71 16.66 -20.37
CA THR A 141 5.04 16.35 -18.97
C THR A 141 3.87 15.71 -18.22
N ARG A 142 2.62 16.05 -18.58
CA ARG A 142 1.38 15.52 -17.98
C ARG A 142 1.34 13.99 -17.95
N TYR A 143 1.81 13.33 -19.00
CA TYR A 143 1.69 11.88 -19.15
C TYR A 143 3.01 11.14 -18.86
N GLU A 144 4.07 11.83 -18.41
CA GLU A 144 5.38 11.23 -18.15
C GLU A 144 5.30 9.99 -17.26
N GLY A 145 4.54 10.06 -16.16
CA GLY A 145 4.39 8.90 -15.26
C GLY A 145 3.72 7.70 -15.93
N ILE A 146 2.67 7.93 -16.74
CA ILE A 146 1.98 6.86 -17.48
C ILE A 146 2.86 6.32 -18.60
N ASN A 147 3.58 7.20 -19.30
CA ASN A 147 4.52 6.84 -20.36
C ASN A 147 5.67 6.01 -19.81
N PHE A 148 6.21 6.37 -18.64
CA PHE A 148 7.23 5.60 -17.92
C PHE A 148 6.73 4.21 -17.53
N LEU A 149 5.52 4.09 -16.97
CA LEU A 149 4.92 2.80 -16.65
C LEU A 149 4.69 1.95 -17.91
N LYS A 150 4.24 2.58 -19.00
CA LYS A 150 4.05 1.92 -20.29
C LYS A 150 5.37 1.38 -20.85
N ASP A 151 6.45 2.16 -20.75
CA ASP A 151 7.80 1.75 -21.15
C ASP A 151 8.26 0.53 -20.35
N ILE A 152 8.14 0.58 -19.01
CA ILE A 152 8.45 -0.54 -18.12
C ILE A 152 7.66 -1.80 -18.52
N MET A 153 6.34 -1.69 -18.69
CA MET A 153 5.49 -2.85 -19.01
C MET A 153 5.78 -3.42 -20.41
N SER A 154 6.18 -2.57 -21.36
CA SER A 154 6.52 -3.00 -22.71
C SER A 154 7.91 -3.64 -22.81
N SER A 155 8.83 -3.28 -21.90
CA SER A 155 10.14 -3.92 -21.79
C SER A 155 10.05 -5.19 -20.93
N SER A 156 9.92 -6.36 -21.58
CA SER A 156 9.92 -7.66 -20.89
C SER A 156 11.17 -7.92 -20.02
N SER A 157 12.23 -7.12 -20.19
CA SER A 157 13.52 -7.20 -19.50
C SER A 157 13.57 -6.38 -18.19
N GLY A 158 12.85 -5.26 -18.11
CA GLY A 158 12.92 -4.32 -16.98
C GLY A 158 12.20 -4.81 -15.72
N VAL A 159 11.06 -5.48 -15.89
CA VAL A 159 10.28 -6.06 -14.77
C VAL A 159 11.07 -7.16 -14.06
N LYS A 160 11.85 -7.98 -14.78
CA LYS A 160 12.72 -9.00 -14.18
C LYS A 160 13.85 -8.38 -13.35
N ALA A 161 14.48 -7.30 -13.83
CA ALA A 161 15.60 -6.64 -13.14
C ALA A 161 15.19 -6.01 -11.78
N LEU A 162 14.00 -5.40 -11.71
CA LEU A 162 13.46 -4.81 -10.48
C LEU A 162 13.01 -5.84 -9.44
N LEU A 163 12.60 -7.03 -9.88
CA LEU A 163 12.19 -8.12 -8.99
C LEU A 163 13.41 -8.87 -8.42
N THR A 164 14.53 -8.92 -9.15
CA THR A 164 15.77 -9.58 -8.70
C THR A 164 16.64 -8.73 -7.77
N SER A 165 16.43 -7.41 -7.70
CA SER A 165 17.23 -6.52 -6.83
C SER A 165 16.78 -6.46 -5.37
N ASN A 166 15.70 -7.19 -5.02
CA ASN A 166 15.19 -7.31 -3.64
C ASN A 166 15.40 -8.72 -3.07
N GLN A 167 16.32 -9.50 -3.65
CA GLN A 167 16.73 -10.81 -3.13
C GLN A 167 18.14 -10.76 -2.54
#